data_AF-A0A3S0W6G2-F1
#
_entry.id   AF-A0A3S0W6G2-F1
#
_cell.length_a   1.000
_cell.length_b   1.000
_cell.length_c   1.000
_cell.angle_alpha   90.00
_cell.angle_beta   90.00
_cell.angle_gamma   90.00
#
_symmetry.space_group_name_H-M   'P 1'
#
loop_
_entity.id
_entity.type
_entity.pdbx_description
1 polymer ?
#
loop_
_entity_poly.entity_id
_entity_poly.type
_entity_poly.pdbx_seq_one_letter_code
_entity_poly.pdbx_strand_id
1 'polypeptide(L)'
;MPEGDSLVRVAHRLRPVLEGRVLTHADLRVPRHATADLTGWRVAEVLPRAKYLLMRLTPPTARPGARPLTLISHLKMEGRWLVSAVDARWGAPAWQVRAVLETAEHRVLGAQLGLLTLVPTADEATVLGHLGPDLLDPAWDTPDDGAALL
;
A
#
# COMPACT_ATOMS: atom_id res chain seq x y z
N MET A 1 5.49 18.66 4.40
CA MET A 1 5.96 17.72 3.37
C MET A 1 6.06 16.36 4.04
N PRO A 2 5.31 15.33 3.63
CA PRO A 2 5.64 13.96 4.00
C PRO A 2 6.98 13.61 3.34
N GLU A 3 8.05 13.63 4.12
CA GLU A 3 9.38 13.20 3.69
C GLU A 3 9.51 11.66 3.82
N GLY A 4 10.63 11.06 3.42
CA GLY A 4 10.82 9.60 3.43
C GLY A 4 10.61 8.96 4.82
N ASP A 5 11.00 9.68 5.88
CA ASP A 5 10.75 9.34 7.28
C ASP A 5 9.25 9.17 7.61
N SER A 6 8.40 9.91 6.89
CA SER A 6 6.96 9.91 7.06
C SER A 6 6.34 8.62 6.51
N LEU A 7 6.92 8.04 5.46
CA LEU A 7 6.46 6.76 4.93
C LEU A 7 6.85 5.58 5.80
N VAL A 8 8.03 5.61 6.42
CA VAL A 8 8.43 4.59 7.39
C VAL A 8 7.46 4.59 8.58
N ARG A 9 7.12 5.77 9.12
CA ARG A 9 6.12 5.90 10.20
C ARG A 9 4.73 5.41 9.77
N VAL A 10 4.31 5.75 8.54
CA VAL A 10 3.03 5.29 8.00
C VAL A 10 3.02 3.77 7.87
N ALA A 11 4.06 3.17 7.29
CA ALA A 11 4.17 1.72 7.18
C ALA A 11 4.11 1.07 8.57
N HIS A 12 4.90 1.55 9.54
CA HIS A 12 4.89 1.03 10.92
C HIS A 12 3.49 1.09 11.57
N ARG A 13 2.69 2.13 11.29
CA ARG A 13 1.30 2.21 11.78
C ARG A 13 0.35 1.24 11.07
N LEU A 14 0.59 0.96 9.79
CA LEU A 14 -0.30 0.15 8.95
C LEU A 14 -0.04 -1.35 9.07
N ARG A 15 1.22 -1.77 9.25
CA ARG A 15 1.61 -3.19 9.35
C ARG A 15 0.77 -3.96 10.38
N PRO A 16 0.62 -3.51 11.65
CA PRO A 16 -0.11 -4.28 12.66
C PRO A 16 -1.59 -4.54 12.33
N VAL A 17 -2.19 -3.70 11.48
CA VAL A 17 -3.62 -3.75 11.16
C VAL A 17 -3.92 -4.30 9.75
N LEU A 18 -2.92 -4.35 8.86
CA LEU A 18 -3.05 -4.83 7.49
C LEU A 18 -2.23 -6.08 7.21
N GLU A 19 -0.93 -6.12 7.52
CA GLU A 19 -0.05 -7.24 7.15
C GLU A 19 -0.55 -8.56 7.72
N GLY A 20 -0.55 -9.59 6.88
CA GLY A 20 -1.10 -10.90 7.18
C GLY A 20 -2.63 -10.94 7.29
N ARG A 21 -3.35 -9.81 7.25
CA ARG A 21 -4.81 -9.78 7.35
C ARG A 21 -5.48 -9.87 5.99
N VAL A 22 -6.70 -10.40 6.00
CA VAL A 22 -7.56 -10.48 4.81
C VAL A 22 -8.43 -9.24 4.76
N LEU A 23 -8.55 -8.65 3.57
CA LEU A 23 -9.44 -7.53 3.31
C LEU A 23 -10.89 -8.04 3.27
N THR A 24 -11.72 -7.54 4.17
CA THR A 24 -13.17 -7.80 4.20
C THR A 24 -13.93 -6.82 3.31
N HIS A 25 -13.34 -5.66 3.05
CA HIS A 25 -13.85 -4.67 2.10
C HIS A 25 -12.69 -3.87 1.50
N ALA A 26 -12.81 -3.51 0.23
CA ALA A 26 -11.90 -2.60 -0.43
C ALA A 26 -12.65 -1.73 -1.44
N ASP A 27 -12.38 -0.42 -1.43
CA ASP A 27 -12.96 0.56 -2.36
C ASP A 27 -11.86 1.54 -2.79
N LEU A 28 -11.48 1.49 -4.07
CA LEU A 28 -10.47 2.36 -4.65
C LEU A 28 -11.15 3.46 -5.46
N ARG A 29 -11.28 4.65 -4.88
CA ARG A 29 -11.98 5.80 -5.47
C ARG A 29 -11.09 6.60 -6.43
N VAL A 30 -10.49 5.88 -7.38
CA VAL A 30 -9.75 6.45 -8.51
C VAL A 30 -10.28 5.83 -9.80
N PRO A 31 -10.61 6.62 -10.85
CA PRO A 31 -11.37 6.11 -12.00
C PRO A 31 -10.81 4.84 -12.64
N ARG A 32 -9.47 4.74 -12.74
CA ARG A 32 -8.79 3.57 -13.33
C ARG A 32 -9.04 2.26 -12.57
N HIS A 33 -9.27 2.32 -11.26
CA HIS A 33 -9.36 1.15 -10.38
C HIS A 33 -10.68 1.09 -9.59
N ALA A 34 -11.68 1.87 -9.99
CA ALA A 34 -12.96 1.98 -9.28
C ALA A 34 -13.76 0.68 -9.20
N THR A 35 -13.49 -0.27 -10.11
CA THR A 35 -14.15 -1.58 -10.15
C THR A 35 -13.26 -2.71 -9.63
N ALA A 36 -12.07 -2.39 -9.11
CA ALA A 36 -11.17 -3.40 -8.56
C ALA A 36 -11.78 -4.00 -7.28
N ASP A 37 -12.09 -5.29 -7.32
CA ASP A 37 -12.56 -6.01 -6.15
C ASP A 37 -11.40 -6.76 -5.47
N LEU A 38 -10.94 -6.21 -4.34
CA LEU A 38 -9.89 -6.79 -3.50
C LEU A 38 -10.45 -7.51 -2.26
N THR A 39 -11.75 -7.76 -2.21
CA THR A 39 -12.37 -8.50 -1.11
C THR A 39 -11.84 -9.94 -1.07
N GLY A 40 -11.44 -10.40 0.11
CA GLY A 40 -10.82 -11.70 0.32
C GLY A 40 -9.32 -11.76 0.01
N TRP A 41 -8.70 -10.69 -0.52
CA TRP A 41 -7.27 -10.64 -0.73
C TRP A 41 -6.53 -10.46 0.60
N ARG A 42 -5.37 -11.09 0.75
CA ARG A 42 -4.51 -10.93 1.92
C ARG A 42 -3.44 -9.89 1.65
N VAL A 43 -3.27 -8.92 2.55
CA VAL A 43 -2.12 -8.02 2.52
C VAL A 43 -0.90 -8.79 3.01
N ALA A 44 0.01 -9.11 2.10
CA ALA A 44 1.22 -9.85 2.42
C ALA A 44 2.27 -8.93 3.07
N GLU A 45 2.44 -7.73 2.52
CA GLU A 45 3.49 -6.80 2.96
C GLU A 45 3.02 -5.34 2.84
N VAL A 46 3.52 -4.48 3.72
CA VAL A 46 3.37 -3.02 3.70
C VAL A 46 4.76 -2.39 3.83
N LEU A 47 5.27 -1.85 2.73
CA LEU A 47 6.66 -1.44 2.58
C LEU A 47 6.75 0.01 2.10
N PRO A 48 7.52 0.88 2.77
CA PRO A 48 7.93 2.15 2.19
C PRO A 48 9.04 1.88 1.16
N ARG A 49 9.03 2.59 0.04
CA ARG A 49 10.12 2.63 -0.95
C ARG A 49 10.27 4.03 -1.50
N ALA A 50 11.38 4.70 -1.17
CA ALA A 50 11.58 6.12 -1.41
C ALA A 50 10.36 6.97 -0.97
N LYS A 51 9.62 7.54 -1.92
CA LYS A 51 8.43 8.38 -1.71
C LYS A 51 7.10 7.63 -1.97
N TYR A 52 7.14 6.32 -2.06
CA TYR A 52 5.99 5.46 -2.29
C TYR A 52 5.75 4.50 -1.13
N LEU A 53 4.49 4.19 -0.87
CA LEU A 53 4.08 3.12 0.02
C LEU A 53 3.45 2.01 -0.82
N LEU A 54 4.00 0.81 -0.69
CA LEU A 54 3.56 -0.40 -1.38
C LEU A 54 2.79 -1.27 -0.39
N MET A 55 1.64 -1.79 -0.82
CA MET A 55 0.91 -2.85 -0.14
C MET A 55 0.78 -4.02 -1.12
N ARG A 56 1.53 -5.09 -0.89
CA ARG A 56 1.49 -6.30 -1.73
C ARG A 56 0.34 -7.19 -1.26
N LEU A 57 -0.41 -7.70 -2.21
CA LEU A 57 -1.66 -8.41 -2.00
C LEU A 57 -1.58 -9.77 -2.69
N THR A 58 -1.95 -10.82 -1.95
CA THR A 58 -2.06 -12.18 -2.50
C THR A 58 -3.54 -12.52 -2.70
N PRO A 59 -3.90 -13.15 -3.83
CA PRO A 59 -5.28 -13.48 -4.12
C PRO A 59 -5.80 -14.62 -3.24
N PRO A 60 -7.11 -14.67 -2.93
CA PRO A 60 -7.70 -15.82 -2.27
C PRO A 60 -7.68 -17.05 -3.17
N THR A 61 -7.57 -18.24 -2.57
CA THR A 61 -7.60 -19.54 -3.29
C THR A 61 -8.87 -19.74 -4.10
N ALA A 62 -9.98 -19.14 -3.68
CA ALA A 62 -11.27 -19.16 -4.39
C ALA A 62 -11.28 -18.37 -5.72
N ARG A 63 -10.22 -17.65 -6.07
CA ARG A 63 -10.06 -16.93 -7.35
C ARG A 63 -8.92 -17.52 -8.18
N PRO A 64 -9.11 -18.70 -8.80
CA PRO A 64 -8.08 -19.30 -9.64
C PRO A 64 -7.71 -18.38 -10.81
N GLY A 65 -6.41 -18.32 -11.12
CA GLY A 65 -5.88 -17.45 -12.18
C GLY A 65 -5.67 -15.99 -11.78
N ALA A 66 -6.13 -15.56 -10.59
CA ALA A 66 -5.73 -14.27 -10.04
C ALA A 66 -4.24 -14.29 -9.69
N ARG A 67 -3.55 -13.19 -9.99
CA ARG A 67 -2.13 -12.99 -9.71
C ARG A 67 -1.94 -12.00 -8.55
N PRO A 68 -0.82 -12.06 -7.80
CA PRO A 68 -0.50 -11.03 -6.81
C PRO A 68 -0.55 -9.62 -7.39
N LEU A 69 -1.06 -8.68 -6.60
CA LEU A 69 -1.19 -7.27 -6.97
C LEU A 69 -0.47 -6.41 -5.93
N THR A 70 0.00 -5.25 -6.35
CA THR A 70 0.59 -4.24 -5.46
C THR A 70 -0.22 -2.96 -5.58
N LEU A 71 -0.77 -2.52 -4.45
CA LEU A 71 -1.33 -1.18 -4.31
C LEU A 71 -0.19 -0.22 -3.99
N ILE A 72 0.07 0.72 -4.89
CA ILE A 72 1.14 1.71 -4.77
C ILE A 72 0.50 3.07 -4.54
N SER A 73 0.92 3.74 -3.47
CA SER A 73 0.46 5.10 -3.15
C SER A 73 1.62 6.07 -2.98
N HIS A 74 1.37 7.34 -3.31
CA HIS A 74 2.28 8.45 -3.06
C HIS A 74 1.50 9.54 -2.33
N LEU A 75 1.98 9.98 -1.16
CA LEU A 75 1.23 10.93 -0.33
C LEU A 75 1.14 12.33 -0.96
N LYS A 76 2.20 12.78 -1.66
CA LYS A 76 2.36 14.21 -2.03
C LYS A 76 2.27 15.06 -0.76
N MET A 77 1.72 16.27 -0.80
CA MET A 77 1.77 17.22 0.31
C MET A 77 0.70 16.95 1.37
N GLU A 78 -0.52 16.60 0.97
CA GLU A 78 -1.70 16.49 1.84
C GLU A 78 -2.14 15.04 2.11
N GLY A 79 -1.58 14.08 1.39
CA GLY A 79 -1.97 12.69 1.46
C GLY A 79 -1.65 12.06 2.81
N ARG A 80 -2.55 11.22 3.30
CA ARG A 80 -2.41 10.51 4.56
C ARG A 80 -3.15 9.19 4.57
N TRP A 81 -2.67 8.27 5.40
CA TRP A 81 -3.37 7.05 5.76
C TRP A 81 -3.87 7.15 7.20
N LEU A 82 -5.14 6.84 7.41
CA LEU A 82 -5.83 6.91 8.70
C LEU A 82 -6.28 5.51 9.09
N VAL A 83 -6.06 5.14 10.35
CA VAL A 83 -6.47 3.85 10.91
C VAL A 83 -7.50 4.08 12.00
N SER A 84 -8.58 3.30 11.99
CA SER A 84 -9.59 3.23 13.04
C SER A 84 -10.07 1.79 13.23
N ALA A 85 -10.80 1.51 14.32
CA ALA A 85 -11.65 0.32 14.37
C ALA A 85 -12.72 0.39 13.26
N VAL A 86 -13.24 -0.76 12.83
CA VAL A 86 -14.20 -0.84 11.72
C VAL A 86 -15.54 -0.16 12.03
N ASP A 87 -15.96 -0.17 13.29
CA ASP A 87 -17.18 0.44 13.82
C ASP A 87 -17.00 1.90 14.28
N ALA A 88 -15.75 2.37 14.34
CA ALA A 88 -15.46 3.74 14.72
C ALA A 88 -15.97 4.76 13.69
N ARG A 89 -16.19 5.99 14.17
CA ARG A 89 -16.61 7.12 13.34
C ARG A 89 -15.65 7.31 12.16
N TRP A 90 -16.23 7.55 10.99
CA TRP A 90 -15.50 7.82 9.76
C TRP A 90 -14.54 9.02 9.90
N GLY A 91 -13.26 8.80 9.58
CA GLY A 91 -12.16 9.70 9.98
C GLY A 91 -11.76 10.79 8.98
N ALA A 92 -12.42 10.93 7.83
CA ALA A 92 -12.11 11.95 6.82
C ALA A 92 -13.34 12.33 5.98
N PRO A 93 -13.46 13.55 5.43
CA PRO A 93 -14.51 13.87 4.47
C PRO A 93 -14.53 12.86 3.30
N ALA A 94 -15.69 12.29 2.97
CA ALA A 94 -15.79 11.19 2.01
C ALA A 94 -15.21 11.53 0.63
N TRP A 95 -15.34 12.79 0.19
CA TRP A 95 -14.79 13.30 -1.07
C TRP A 95 -13.25 13.40 -1.09
N GLN A 96 -12.60 13.38 0.07
CA GLN A 96 -11.15 13.33 0.18
C GLN A 96 -10.61 11.90 0.10
N VAL A 97 -11.45 10.90 0.38
CA VAL A 97 -11.03 9.50 0.47
C VAL A 97 -10.83 8.94 -0.93
N ARG A 98 -9.64 8.39 -1.17
CA ARG A 98 -9.24 7.72 -2.41
C ARG A 98 -9.11 6.20 -2.27
N ALA A 99 -8.95 5.71 -1.05
CA ALA A 99 -8.91 4.29 -0.74
C ALA A 99 -9.63 4.01 0.57
N VAL A 100 -10.40 2.93 0.60
CA VAL A 100 -10.93 2.30 1.81
C VAL A 100 -10.43 0.86 1.78
N LEU A 101 -9.77 0.43 2.85
CA LEU A 101 -9.36 -0.96 3.04
C LEU A 101 -9.84 -1.36 4.43
N GLU A 102 -10.62 -2.42 4.54
CA GLU A 102 -11.08 -2.94 5.82
C GLU A 102 -10.58 -4.36 6.04
N THR A 103 -10.19 -4.66 7.27
CA THR A 103 -9.99 -6.01 7.76
C THR A 103 -11.11 -6.35 8.75
N ALA A 104 -11.06 -7.52 9.37
CA ALA A 104 -12.07 -7.92 10.35
C ALA A 104 -12.23 -6.93 11.52
N GLU A 105 -11.15 -6.22 11.89
CA GLU A 105 -11.12 -5.37 13.09
C GLU A 105 -10.92 -3.88 12.75
N HIS A 106 -10.31 -3.56 11.61
CA HIS A 106 -9.83 -2.21 11.33
C HIS A 106 -10.30 -1.67 9.99
N ARG A 107 -10.54 -0.36 9.94
CA ARG A 107 -10.70 0.42 8.71
C ARG A 107 -9.48 1.29 8.49
N VAL A 108 -8.97 1.27 7.27
CA VAL A 108 -7.83 2.05 6.81
C VAL A 108 -8.27 2.92 5.64
N LEU A 109 -8.18 4.25 5.82
CA LEU A 109 -8.57 5.24 4.82
C LEU A 109 -7.33 5.92 4.22
N GLY A 110 -7.22 5.89 2.91
CA GLY A 110 -6.27 6.72 2.15
C GLY A 110 -6.95 8.03 1.74
N ALA A 111 -6.63 9.13 2.41
CA ALA A 111 -7.22 10.45 2.14
C ALA A 111 -6.22 11.36 1.40
N GLN A 112 -6.70 12.09 0.40
CA GLN A 112 -5.94 13.05 -0.41
C GLN A 112 -4.65 12.49 -1.02
N LEU A 113 -4.59 11.17 -1.26
CA LEU A 113 -3.42 10.53 -1.86
C LEU A 113 -3.13 11.16 -3.24
N GLY A 114 -1.92 11.66 -3.45
CA GLY A 114 -1.52 12.26 -4.72
C GLY A 114 -1.36 11.25 -5.85
N LEU A 115 -1.09 9.99 -5.53
CA LEU A 115 -1.16 8.85 -6.43
C LEU A 115 -1.77 7.66 -5.68
N LEU A 116 -2.59 6.89 -6.39
CA LEU A 116 -3.02 5.57 -5.99
C LEU A 116 -3.16 4.73 -7.25
N THR A 117 -2.39 3.65 -7.37
CA THR A 117 -2.48 2.72 -8.49
C THR A 117 -2.35 1.29 -8.01
N LEU A 118 -2.99 0.38 -8.73
CA LEU A 118 -2.94 -1.05 -8.54
C LEU A 118 -2.30 -1.68 -9.77
N VAL A 119 -1.26 -2.47 -9.57
CA VAL A 119 -0.53 -3.17 -10.64
C VAL A 119 -0.30 -4.62 -10.24
N PRO A 120 -0.08 -5.54 -11.19
CA PRO A 120 0.50 -6.84 -10.86
C PRO A 120 1.82 -6.67 -10.12
N THR A 121 2.08 -7.49 -9.10
CA THR A 121 3.31 -7.35 -8.30
C THR A 121 4.56 -7.54 -9.15
N ALA A 122 4.51 -8.39 -10.17
CA ALA A 122 5.59 -8.56 -11.14
C ALA A 122 5.88 -7.28 -11.97
N ASP A 123 4.90 -6.38 -12.06
CA ASP A 123 4.98 -5.15 -12.86
C ASP A 123 5.29 -3.92 -11.99
N GLU A 124 5.69 -4.07 -10.72
CA GLU A 124 6.05 -2.96 -9.83
C GLU A 124 7.11 -2.02 -10.47
N ALA A 125 8.06 -2.59 -11.22
CA ALA A 125 9.10 -1.85 -11.93
C ALA A 125 8.55 -0.88 -12.99
N THR A 126 7.34 -1.09 -13.51
CA THR A 126 6.72 -0.14 -14.45
C THR A 126 6.38 1.20 -13.81
N VAL A 127 6.19 1.20 -12.48
CA VAL A 127 5.88 2.40 -11.69
C VAL A 127 7.13 2.91 -10.98
N LEU A 128 7.98 2.00 -10.51
CA LEU A 128 9.08 2.29 -9.58
C LEU A 128 10.47 2.12 -10.21
N GLY A 129 10.58 1.60 -11.42
CA GLY A 129 11.88 1.28 -12.06
C GLY A 129 12.73 2.51 -12.39
N HIS A 130 12.15 3.70 -12.32
CA HIS A 130 12.90 4.95 -12.39
C HIS A 130 13.59 5.32 -11.05
N LEU A 131 13.26 4.61 -9.97
CA LEU A 131 13.95 4.74 -8.69
C LEU A 131 15.21 3.89 -8.78
N GLY A 132 16.34 4.47 -8.39
CA GLY A 132 17.54 3.69 -8.10
C GLY A 132 17.30 2.69 -6.96
N PRO A 133 18.34 1.96 -6.56
CA PRO A 133 18.24 1.01 -5.46
C PRO A 133 17.74 1.70 -4.17
N ASP A 134 16.97 0.94 -3.38
CA ASP A 134 16.39 1.48 -2.15
C ASP A 134 17.48 1.66 -1.11
N LEU A 135 17.72 2.89 -0.64
CA LEU A 135 18.76 3.18 0.36
C LEU A 135 18.53 2.52 1.71
N LEU A 136 17.31 2.01 1.96
CA LEU A 136 16.96 1.29 3.18
C LEU A 136 16.87 -0.23 2.95
N ASP A 137 17.34 -0.73 1.80
CA ASP A 137 17.39 -2.16 1.54
C ASP A 137 18.36 -2.84 2.52
N PRO A 138 17.93 -3.88 3.28
CA PRO A 138 18.82 -4.63 4.15
C PRO A 138 20.05 -5.22 3.44
N ALA A 139 20.00 -5.41 2.12
CA ALA A 139 21.17 -5.83 1.34
C ALA A 139 22.32 -4.80 1.35
N TRP A 140 22.09 -3.56 1.77
CA TRP A 140 23.18 -2.62 2.04
C TRP A 140 23.97 -2.92 3.32
N ASP A 141 23.43 -3.73 4.23
CA ASP A 141 24.10 -4.11 5.48
C ASP A 141 25.27 -5.10 5.23
N THR A 142 25.34 -5.67 4.03
CA THR A 142 26.42 -6.55 3.55
C THR A 142 27.08 -5.94 2.30
N PRO A 143 28.38 -5.56 2.35
CA PRO A 143 29.05 -4.89 1.23
C PRO A 143 29.00 -5.64 -0.11
N ASP A 144 29.04 -6.96 -0.08
CA ASP A 144 28.98 -7.81 -1.28
C ASP A 144 27.58 -7.83 -1.92
N ASP A 145 26.50 -7.79 -1.13
CA ASP A 145 25.13 -7.74 -1.64
C ASP A 145 24.75 -6.32 -2.10
N GLY A 146 25.28 -5.29 -1.44
CA GLY A 146 25.08 -3.89 -1.81
C GLY A 146 25.67 -3.55 -3.19
N ALA A 147 26.77 -4.20 -3.59
CA ALA A 147 27.33 -4.04 -4.94
C ALA A 147 26.41 -4.59 -6.05
N ALA A 148 25.55 -5.56 -5.75
CA ALA A 148 24.59 -6.14 -6.70
C ALA A 148 23.35 -5.25 -6.91
N LEU A 149 23.20 -4.18 -6.12
CA LEU A 149 22.10 -3.21 -6.24
C LEU A 149 22.41 -2.03 -7.16
N LEU A 150 23.66 -1.86 -7.61
CA LEU A 150 24.15 -0.81 -8.51
C LEU A 150 24.05 -1.21 -9.98
#